data_AF-A0A8D5AFK7-F1
#
_entry.id   AF-A0A8D5AFK7-F1
#
_cell.length_a   1.000
_cell.length_b   1.000
_cell.length_c   1.000
_cell.angle_alpha   90.00
_cell.angle_beta   90.00
_cell.angle_gamma   90.00
#
_symmetry.space_group_name_H-M   'P 1'
#
loop_
_entity.id
_entity.type
_entity.pdbx_description
1 polymer ?
#
loop_
_entity_poly.entity_id
_entity_poly.type
_entity_poly.pdbx_seq_one_letter_code
_entity_poly.pdbx_strand_id
1 'polypeptide(L)'
;MKHRPSVYLVLLFVFIGSALVASVVPAYSALQAISAVPALGALFAALFQVFRDQAAFERQLLLQQQQQAFSLGAASHMASKAFDKHAEFCEKYMAEVHLTVGTLFKEGPTQKALEHASKLVQLKSQYSAWLTKGILDGLVPFEAALRKIGASSYLVEALRGTNDPERPKAINEMYEVFKEVMALGEAKLPTADRTDVTIEAVEQRLRAVLGIEQLTAIRQRLIEQAMAAGENDG
;
A
#
# COMPACT_ATOMS: atom_id res chain seq x y z
N MET A 1 -23.96 18.11 -10.84
CA MET A 1 -24.25 19.55 -10.61
C MET A 1 -25.55 19.91 -11.33
N LYS A 2 -26.50 20.56 -10.67
CA LYS A 2 -27.80 20.93 -11.28
C LYS A 2 -27.55 22.04 -12.28
N HIS A 3 -27.50 21.73 -13.57
CA HIS A 3 -27.53 22.74 -14.63
C HIS A 3 -28.65 23.72 -14.28
N ARG A 4 -28.32 24.99 -14.05
CA ARG A 4 -29.33 26.02 -13.80
C ARG A 4 -29.73 26.55 -15.17
N PRO A 5 -30.77 25.99 -15.83
CA PRO A 5 -31.20 26.44 -17.16
C PRO A 5 -31.50 27.94 -17.19
N SER A 6 -31.80 28.51 -16.02
CA SER A 6 -31.96 29.93 -15.79
C SER A 6 -30.79 30.80 -16.25
N VAL A 7 -29.53 30.35 -16.19
CA VAL A 7 -28.38 31.19 -16.59
C VAL A 7 -28.23 31.26 -18.11
N TYR A 8 -28.40 30.12 -18.78
CA TYR A 8 -28.40 30.06 -20.25
C TYR A 8 -29.60 30.80 -20.85
N LEU A 9 -30.77 30.68 -20.20
CA LEU A 9 -31.96 31.44 -20.58
C LEU A 9 -31.74 32.95 -20.44
N VAL A 10 -31.08 33.40 -19.37
CA VAL A 10 -30.77 34.84 -19.18
C VAL A 10 -29.80 35.34 -20.24
N LEU A 11 -28.73 34.60 -20.55
CA LEU A 11 -27.78 34.99 -21.61
C LEU A 11 -28.43 35.00 -23.00
N LEU A 12 -29.29 34.02 -23.30
CA LEU A 12 -30.07 33.98 -24.54
C LEU A 12 -31.03 35.16 -24.62
N PHE A 13 -31.68 35.53 -23.51
CA PHE A 13 -32.57 36.69 -23.46
C PHE A 13 -31.83 38.01 -23.65
N VAL A 14 -30.63 38.15 -23.07
CA VAL A 14 -29.75 39.32 -23.27
C VAL A 14 -29.28 39.42 -24.72
N PHE A 15 -28.94 38.28 -25.35
CA PHE A 15 -28.55 38.24 -26.76
C PHE A 15 -29.71 38.61 -27.70
N ILE A 16 -30.88 38.01 -27.51
CA ILE A 16 -32.09 38.31 -28.28
C ILE A 16 -32.49 39.78 -28.08
N GLY A 17 -32.48 40.28 -26.84
CA GLY A 17 -32.79 41.67 -26.52
C GLY A 17 -31.83 42.66 -27.19
N SER A 18 -30.53 42.36 -27.20
CA SER A 18 -29.52 43.20 -27.89
C SER A 18 -29.70 43.17 -29.41
N ALA A 19 -30.01 42.02 -30.02
CA ALA A 19 -30.27 41.90 -31.45
C ALA A 19 -31.56 42.62 -31.89
N LEU A 20 -32.59 42.62 -31.04
CA LEU A 20 -33.88 43.28 -31.30
C LEU A 20 -33.78 44.81 -31.20
N VAL A 21 -32.97 45.32 -30.27
CA VAL A 21 -32.68 46.76 -30.19
C VAL A 21 -31.84 47.21 -31.39
N ALA A 22 -30.89 46.40 -31.85
CA ALA A 22 -30.06 46.72 -33.01
C ALA A 22 -30.83 46.76 -34.34
N SER A 23 -31.98 46.08 -34.46
CA SER A 23 -32.80 46.06 -35.68
C SER A 23 -33.82 47.20 -35.79
N VAL A 24 -34.20 47.81 -34.65
CA VAL A 24 -35.22 48.87 -34.59
C VAL A 24 -34.62 50.29 -34.58
N VAL A 25 -33.34 50.45 -34.22
CA VAL A 25 -32.69 51.78 -34.11
C VAL A 25 -32.00 52.17 -35.44
N PRO A 26 -32.35 53.31 -36.07
CA PRO A 26 -31.69 53.79 -37.29
C PRO A 26 -30.21 54.17 -37.07
N ALA A 27 -29.38 53.89 -38.07
CA ALA A 27 -27.91 53.97 -38.05
C ALA A 27 -27.35 55.40 -37.86
N TYR A 28 -27.42 55.94 -36.65
CA TYR A 28 -26.55 57.02 -36.20
C TYR A 28 -25.31 56.40 -35.53
N SER A 29 -24.15 56.65 -36.14
CA SER A 29 -22.90 55.88 -36.11
C SER A 29 -22.24 55.61 -34.75
N ALA A 30 -22.77 56.13 -33.63
CA ALA A 30 -22.23 55.92 -32.29
C ALA A 30 -23.10 55.04 -31.38
N LEU A 31 -24.44 55.11 -31.51
CA LEU A 31 -25.36 54.37 -30.62
C LEU A 31 -25.48 52.89 -30.98
N GLN A 32 -25.33 52.55 -32.26
CA GLN A 32 -25.36 51.16 -32.72
C GLN A 32 -24.17 50.36 -32.17
N ALA A 33 -22.99 50.98 -32.05
CA ALA A 33 -21.80 50.35 -31.47
C ALA A 33 -21.98 50.01 -29.98
N ILE A 34 -22.63 50.90 -29.21
CA ILE A 34 -22.91 50.69 -27.78
C ILE A 34 -23.94 49.57 -27.58
N SER A 35 -24.92 49.45 -28.48
CA SER A 35 -25.95 48.40 -28.42
C SER A 35 -25.42 46.97 -28.63
N ALA A 36 -24.26 46.82 -29.28
CA ALA A 36 -23.63 45.54 -29.57
C ALA A 36 -22.70 45.04 -28.43
N VAL A 37 -22.30 45.91 -27.51
CA VAL A 37 -21.42 45.57 -26.37
C VAL A 37 -22.04 44.50 -25.45
N PRO A 38 -23.34 44.57 -25.08
CA PRO A 38 -23.98 43.53 -24.30
C PRO A 38 -24.05 42.17 -24.99
N ALA A 39 -24.26 42.12 -26.32
CA ALA A 39 -24.23 40.88 -27.09
C ALA A 39 -22.86 40.22 -27.08
N LEU A 40 -21.79 41.01 -27.29
CA LEU A 40 -20.42 40.52 -27.21
C LEU A 40 -20.09 40.04 -25.80
N GLY A 41 -20.46 40.79 -24.76
CA GLY A 41 -20.29 40.38 -23.37
C GLY A 41 -21.01 39.09 -23.03
N ALA A 42 -22.25 38.90 -23.52
CA ALA A 42 -23.00 37.66 -23.35
C ALA A 42 -22.33 36.47 -24.05
N LEU A 43 -21.77 36.69 -25.24
CA LEU A 43 -21.06 35.65 -25.99
C LEU A 43 -19.74 35.25 -25.29
N PHE A 44 -18.96 36.23 -24.83
CA PHE A 44 -17.74 35.97 -24.04
C PHE A 44 -18.05 35.26 -22.71
N ALA A 45 -19.11 35.67 -22.01
CA ALA A 45 -19.54 35.04 -20.77
C ALA A 45 -20.00 33.59 -21.00
N ALA A 46 -20.74 33.32 -22.07
CA ALA A 46 -21.15 31.96 -22.45
C ALA A 46 -19.93 31.08 -22.76
N LEU A 47 -18.96 31.61 -23.50
CA LEU A 47 -17.72 30.91 -23.86
C LEU A 47 -16.88 30.58 -22.61
N PHE A 48 -16.73 31.54 -21.70
CA PHE A 48 -16.06 31.32 -20.41
C PHE A 48 -16.77 30.27 -19.55
N GLN A 49 -18.11 30.31 -19.52
CA GLN A 49 -18.90 29.34 -18.76
C GLN A 49 -18.77 27.92 -19.34
N VAL A 50 -18.75 27.75 -20.67
CA VAL A 50 -18.52 26.46 -21.32
C VAL A 50 -17.14 25.89 -20.95
N PHE A 51 -16.09 26.70 -20.99
CA PHE A 51 -14.75 26.25 -20.57
C PHE A 51 -14.71 25.82 -19.10
N ARG A 52 -15.34 26.58 -18.21
CA ARG A 52 -15.42 26.23 -16.78
C ARG A 52 -16.20 24.94 -16.56
N ASP A 53 -17.31 24.76 -17.27
CA ASP A 53 -18.16 23.58 -17.13
C ASP A 53 -17.46 22.33 -17.71
N GLN A 54 -16.69 22.47 -18.79
CA GLN A 54 -15.83 21.38 -19.30
C GLN A 54 -14.77 20.98 -18.27
N ALA A 55 -14.06 21.94 -17.68
CA ALA A 55 -13.05 21.64 -16.64
C ALA A 55 -13.68 20.97 -15.39
N ALA A 56 -14.87 21.42 -14.98
CA ALA A 56 -15.59 20.81 -13.87
C ALA A 56 -16.10 19.39 -14.21
N PHE A 57 -16.56 19.18 -15.44
CA PHE A 57 -17.00 17.89 -15.94
C PHE A 57 -15.84 16.89 -16.04
N GLU A 58 -14.71 17.29 -16.61
CA GLU A 58 -13.50 16.45 -16.66
C GLU A 58 -13.05 16.05 -15.26
N ARG A 59 -13.03 17.00 -14.31
CA ARG A 59 -12.69 16.69 -12.92
C ARG A 59 -13.67 15.72 -12.28
N GLN A 60 -14.97 15.86 -12.52
CA GLN A 60 -15.99 14.92 -12.03
C GLN A 60 -15.84 13.54 -12.64
N LEU A 61 -15.58 13.47 -13.95
CA LEU A 61 -15.40 12.22 -14.67
C LEU A 61 -14.15 11.48 -14.17
N LEU A 62 -13.05 12.19 -13.93
CA LEU A 62 -11.83 11.64 -13.35
C LEU A 62 -12.08 11.11 -11.93
N LEU A 63 -12.74 11.88 -11.06
CA LEU A 63 -13.09 11.43 -9.71
C LEU A 63 -14.02 10.21 -9.74
N GLN A 64 -15.00 10.19 -10.65
CA GLN A 64 -15.92 9.07 -10.79
C GLN A 64 -15.21 7.82 -11.32
N GLN A 65 -14.31 7.95 -12.29
CA GLN A 65 -13.49 6.83 -12.78
C GLN A 65 -12.59 6.28 -11.67
N GLN A 66 -11.96 7.14 -10.87
CA GLN A 66 -11.16 6.71 -9.73
C GLN A 66 -12.01 5.99 -8.68
N GLN A 67 -13.19 6.51 -8.35
CA GLN A 67 -14.13 5.86 -7.43
C GLN A 67 -14.64 4.53 -7.97
N GLN A 68 -14.95 4.44 -9.26
CA GLN A 68 -15.40 3.21 -9.91
C GLN A 68 -14.28 2.17 -9.95
N ALA A 69 -13.06 2.55 -10.37
CA ALA A 69 -11.90 1.66 -10.37
C ALA A 69 -11.54 1.20 -8.95
N PHE A 70 -11.64 2.08 -7.96
CA PHE A 70 -11.47 1.70 -6.55
C PHE A 70 -12.58 0.77 -6.08
N SER A 71 -13.85 1.02 -6.42
CA SER A 71 -14.95 0.13 -6.04
C SER A 71 -14.86 -1.24 -6.72
N LEU A 72 -14.48 -1.32 -8.00
CA LEU A 72 -14.23 -2.59 -8.68
C LEU A 72 -12.99 -3.28 -8.10
N GLY A 73 -11.94 -2.52 -7.84
CA GLY A 73 -10.65 -3.02 -7.35
C GLY A 73 -10.69 -3.48 -5.90
N ALA A 74 -11.47 -2.82 -5.03
CA ALA A 74 -11.56 -3.12 -3.60
C ALA A 74 -12.79 -3.97 -3.24
N ALA A 75 -13.91 -3.81 -3.95
CA ALA A 75 -15.15 -4.57 -3.69
C ALA A 75 -15.34 -5.77 -4.63
N SER A 76 -14.40 -6.04 -5.56
CA SER A 76 -14.45 -7.32 -6.28
C SER A 76 -14.25 -8.47 -5.31
N HIS A 77 -15.03 -9.54 -5.51
CA HIS A 77 -14.90 -10.79 -4.75
C HIS A 77 -13.46 -11.35 -4.80
N MET A 78 -12.72 -11.10 -5.88
CA MET A 78 -11.33 -11.51 -6.03
C MET A 78 -10.38 -10.68 -5.15
N ALA A 79 -10.63 -9.38 -4.97
CA ALA A 79 -9.82 -8.54 -4.10
C ALA A 79 -10.03 -8.86 -2.63
N SER A 80 -11.29 -9.05 -2.18
CA SER A 80 -11.57 -9.53 -0.82
C SER A 80 -10.84 -10.85 -0.56
N LYS A 81 -10.96 -11.81 -1.48
CA LYS A 81 -10.29 -13.11 -1.37
C LYS A 81 -8.77 -12.99 -1.36
N ALA A 82 -8.19 -12.06 -2.10
CA ALA A 82 -6.75 -11.80 -2.09
C ALA A 82 -6.29 -11.23 -0.75
N PHE A 83 -7.04 -10.28 -0.17
CA PHE A 83 -6.77 -9.76 1.17
C PHE A 83 -6.89 -10.85 2.24
N ASP A 84 -7.94 -11.67 2.20
CA ASP A 84 -8.14 -12.77 3.13
C ASP A 84 -6.99 -13.79 3.05
N LYS A 85 -6.57 -14.14 1.82
CA LYS A 85 -5.44 -15.07 1.61
C LYS A 85 -4.10 -14.48 2.00
N HIS A 86 -3.90 -13.18 1.82
CA HIS A 86 -2.71 -12.48 2.31
C HIS A 86 -2.67 -12.45 3.84
N ALA A 87 -3.79 -12.15 4.50
CA ALA A 87 -3.90 -12.20 5.96
C ALA A 87 -3.63 -13.62 6.50
N GLU A 88 -4.26 -14.64 5.90
CA GLU A 88 -4.04 -16.04 6.27
C GLU A 88 -2.57 -16.47 6.10
N PHE A 89 -1.91 -16.00 5.04
CA PHE A 89 -0.48 -16.21 4.84
C PHE A 89 0.34 -15.55 5.94
N CYS A 90 0.09 -14.27 6.23
CA CYS A 90 0.79 -13.52 7.27
C CYS A 90 0.68 -14.22 8.64
N GLU A 91 -0.51 -14.69 9.02
CA GLU A 91 -0.72 -15.42 10.27
C GLU A 91 0.09 -16.72 10.32
N LYS A 92 -0.02 -17.56 9.29
CA LYS A 92 0.68 -18.85 9.23
C LYS A 92 2.19 -18.68 9.16
N TYR A 93 2.66 -17.71 8.38
CA TYR A 93 4.09 -17.42 8.22
C TYR A 93 4.68 -16.90 9.52
N MET A 94 4.03 -15.94 10.18
CA MET A 94 4.50 -15.40 11.47
C MET A 94 4.48 -16.44 12.58
N ALA A 95 3.46 -17.32 12.61
CA ALA A 95 3.43 -18.42 13.57
C ALA A 95 4.62 -19.38 13.38
N GLU A 96 4.94 -19.75 12.15
CA GLU A 96 6.10 -20.61 11.87
C GLU A 96 7.42 -19.90 12.16
N VAL A 97 7.53 -18.60 11.86
CA VAL A 97 8.70 -17.77 12.23
C VAL A 97 8.90 -17.74 13.74
N HIS A 98 7.84 -17.50 14.52
CA HIS A 98 7.91 -17.50 15.98
C HIS A 98 8.43 -18.83 16.52
N LEU A 99 7.92 -19.95 16.00
CA LEU A 99 8.39 -21.29 16.34
C LEU A 99 9.86 -21.53 15.94
N THR A 100 10.25 -21.04 14.77
CA THR A 100 11.62 -21.17 14.24
C THR A 100 12.61 -20.42 15.11
N VAL A 101 12.32 -19.15 15.39
CA VAL A 101 13.15 -18.28 16.24
C VAL A 101 13.19 -18.84 17.67
N GLY A 102 12.05 -19.27 18.22
CA GLY A 102 11.99 -19.91 19.54
C GLY A 102 12.83 -21.19 19.65
N THR A 103 12.84 -22.03 18.61
CA THR A 103 13.68 -23.24 18.55
C THR A 103 15.16 -22.89 18.45
N LEU A 104 15.50 -21.93 17.58
CA LEU A 104 16.86 -21.43 17.41
C LEU A 104 17.42 -20.77 18.67
N PHE A 105 16.57 -20.10 19.46
CA PHE A 105 16.95 -19.54 20.75
C PHE A 105 17.19 -20.60 21.83
N LYS A 106 16.33 -21.62 21.89
CA LYS A 106 16.41 -22.67 22.93
C LYS A 106 17.54 -23.66 22.68
N GLU A 107 17.72 -24.07 21.43
CA GLU A 107 18.63 -25.17 21.07
C GLU A 107 19.89 -24.66 20.33
N GLY A 108 19.93 -23.40 19.93
CA GLY A 108 21.00 -22.85 19.10
C GLY A 108 20.85 -23.24 17.62
N PRO A 109 21.94 -23.15 16.83
CA PRO A 109 21.92 -23.54 15.43
C PRO A 109 21.81 -25.06 15.26
N THR A 110 20.59 -25.53 15.01
CA THR A 110 20.23 -26.95 14.94
C THR A 110 19.75 -27.39 13.55
N GLN A 111 19.74 -28.70 13.31
CA GLN A 111 19.20 -29.29 12.09
C GLN A 111 17.71 -29.00 11.87
N LYS A 112 16.94 -28.77 12.96
CA LYS A 112 15.53 -28.39 12.91
C LYS A 112 15.30 -27.07 12.17
N ALA A 113 16.31 -26.20 12.09
CA ALA A 113 16.25 -24.98 11.29
C ALA A 113 15.95 -25.26 9.81
N LEU A 114 16.42 -26.40 9.27
CA LEU A 114 16.16 -26.80 7.89
C LEU A 114 14.70 -27.22 7.68
N GLU A 115 14.11 -27.92 8.66
CA GLU A 115 12.70 -28.33 8.62
C GLU A 115 11.78 -27.10 8.62
N HIS A 116 12.05 -26.15 9.51
CA HIS A 116 11.35 -24.88 9.58
C HIS A 116 11.51 -24.06 8.28
N ALA A 117 12.72 -23.96 7.74
CA ALA A 117 12.95 -23.29 6.46
C ALA A 117 12.15 -23.93 5.31
N SER A 118 12.01 -25.25 5.32
CA SER A 118 11.26 -25.99 4.31
C SER A 118 9.76 -25.72 4.41
N LYS A 119 9.21 -25.65 5.64
CA LYS A 119 7.82 -25.27 5.90
C LYS A 119 7.51 -23.84 5.44
N LEU A 120 8.39 -22.88 5.75
CA LEU A 120 8.23 -21.48 5.30
C LEU A 120 8.16 -21.37 3.77
N VAL A 121 9.01 -22.13 3.07
CA VAL A 121 9.04 -22.15 1.60
C VAL A 121 7.80 -22.84 1.03
N GLN A 122 7.30 -23.88 1.70
CA GLN A 122 6.05 -24.53 1.33
C GLN A 122 4.86 -23.58 1.47
N LEU A 123 4.78 -22.83 2.58
CA LEU A 123 3.78 -21.78 2.77
C LEU A 123 3.90 -20.73 1.66
N LYS A 124 5.12 -20.25 1.36
CA LYS A 124 5.33 -19.30 0.27
C LYS A 124 4.83 -19.81 -1.08
N SER A 125 5.07 -21.09 -1.39
CA SER A 125 4.59 -21.72 -2.63
C SER A 125 3.07 -21.78 -2.69
N GLN A 126 2.41 -22.18 -1.60
CA GLN A 126 0.95 -22.30 -1.50
C GLN A 126 0.24 -20.96 -1.71
N TYR A 127 0.81 -19.86 -1.23
CA TYR A 127 0.22 -18.53 -1.30
C TYR A 127 0.81 -17.66 -2.42
N SER A 128 1.74 -18.18 -3.23
CA SER A 128 2.46 -17.44 -4.26
C SER A 128 1.56 -16.68 -5.26
N ALA A 129 0.40 -17.24 -5.59
CA ALA A 129 -0.57 -16.61 -6.51
C ALA A 129 -1.22 -15.34 -5.94
N TRP A 130 -1.18 -15.14 -4.62
CA TRP A 130 -1.84 -14.04 -3.91
C TRP A 130 -0.85 -13.02 -3.33
N LEU A 131 0.45 -13.29 -3.46
CA LEU A 131 1.52 -12.46 -2.91
C LEU A 131 2.14 -11.58 -3.99
N THR A 132 2.53 -10.37 -3.59
CA THR A 132 3.30 -9.49 -4.47
C THR A 132 4.75 -9.96 -4.54
N LYS A 133 5.40 -9.71 -5.68
CA LYS A 133 6.81 -10.05 -5.88
C LYS A 133 7.73 -9.41 -4.82
N GLY A 134 7.41 -8.20 -4.35
CA GLY A 134 8.17 -7.52 -3.31
C GLY A 134 8.18 -8.28 -1.97
N ILE A 135 7.06 -8.89 -1.59
CA ILE A 135 6.98 -9.72 -0.38
C ILE A 135 7.79 -11.00 -0.57
N LEU A 136 7.62 -11.67 -1.73
CA LEU A 136 8.35 -12.90 -2.03
C LEU A 136 9.86 -12.70 -1.99
N ASP A 137 10.36 -11.64 -2.62
CA ASP A 137 11.80 -11.32 -2.68
C ASP A 137 12.34 -10.88 -1.31
N GLY A 138 11.53 -10.17 -0.51
CA GLY A 138 11.91 -9.72 0.83
C GLY A 138 12.09 -10.86 1.86
N LEU A 139 11.41 -11.99 1.68
CA LEU A 139 11.49 -13.16 2.57
C LEU A 139 12.66 -14.11 2.24
N VAL A 140 13.20 -14.03 1.01
CA VAL A 140 14.29 -14.91 0.55
C VAL A 140 15.55 -14.83 1.42
N PRO A 141 16.06 -13.64 1.85
CA PRO A 141 17.26 -13.57 2.67
C PRO A 141 17.11 -14.32 4.00
N PHE A 142 15.95 -14.23 4.63
CA PHE A 142 15.65 -14.92 5.89
C PHE A 142 15.60 -16.45 5.70
N GLU A 143 14.85 -16.93 4.71
CA GLU A 143 14.77 -18.35 4.38
C GLU A 143 16.14 -18.93 3.97
N ALA A 144 16.92 -18.18 3.20
CA ALA A 144 18.26 -18.59 2.77
C ALA A 144 19.21 -18.72 3.95
N ALA A 145 19.14 -17.79 4.91
CA ALA A 145 19.96 -17.84 6.11
C ALA A 145 19.58 -19.03 7.02
N LEU A 146 18.29 -19.32 7.20
CA LEU A 146 17.83 -20.51 7.92
C LEU A 146 18.31 -21.82 7.27
N ARG A 147 18.26 -21.91 5.93
CA ARG A 147 18.80 -23.08 5.21
C ARG A 147 20.30 -23.23 5.40
N LYS A 148 21.05 -22.12 5.37
CA LYS A 148 22.50 -22.14 5.64
C LYS A 148 22.80 -22.64 7.04
N ILE A 149 22.08 -22.16 8.06
CA ILE A 149 22.22 -22.64 9.45
C ILE A 149 21.96 -24.16 9.53
N GLY A 150 20.86 -24.63 8.94
CA GLY A 150 20.53 -26.06 8.93
C GLY A 150 21.56 -26.93 8.19
N ALA A 151 22.04 -26.47 7.03
CA ALA A 151 23.04 -27.17 6.23
C ALA A 151 24.39 -27.26 6.95
N SER A 152 24.85 -26.15 7.56
CA SER A 152 26.08 -26.13 8.35
C SER A 152 25.94 -26.98 9.62
N SER A 153 24.78 -26.99 10.26
CA SER A 153 24.50 -27.86 11.42
C SER A 153 24.58 -29.35 11.06
N TYR A 154 24.02 -29.74 9.91
CA TYR A 154 24.14 -31.10 9.38
C TYR A 154 25.60 -31.48 9.09
N LEU A 155 26.36 -30.56 8.50
CA LEU A 155 27.78 -30.79 8.20
C LEU A 155 28.62 -30.91 9.49
N VAL A 156 28.34 -30.11 10.51
CA VAL A 156 29.02 -30.19 11.82
C VAL A 156 28.73 -31.50 12.54
N GLU A 157 27.50 -32.03 12.43
CA GLU A 157 27.17 -33.35 12.94
C GLU A 157 27.79 -34.49 12.12
N ALA A 158 27.80 -34.38 10.79
CA ALA A 158 28.41 -35.39 9.92
C ALA A 158 29.92 -35.51 10.12
N LEU A 159 30.60 -34.41 10.46
CA LEU A 159 32.03 -34.37 10.78
C LEU A 159 32.33 -34.64 12.27
N ARG A 160 31.33 -35.10 13.05
CA ARG A 160 31.51 -35.40 14.47
C ARG A 160 32.37 -36.66 14.62
N GLY A 161 33.55 -36.48 15.23
CA GLY A 161 34.51 -37.58 15.48
C GLY A 161 35.67 -37.64 14.48
N THR A 162 35.61 -36.84 13.41
CA THR A 162 36.72 -36.63 12.48
C THR A 162 37.54 -35.41 12.91
N ASN A 163 38.87 -35.51 12.94
CA ASN A 163 39.79 -34.38 13.19
C ASN A 163 39.94 -33.49 11.95
N ASP A 164 38.85 -33.28 11.22
CA ASP A 164 38.85 -32.54 9.97
C ASP A 164 38.85 -31.02 10.27
N PRO A 165 39.82 -30.24 9.74
CA PRO A 165 39.87 -28.78 9.93
C PRO A 165 38.65 -28.02 9.37
N GLU A 166 37.78 -28.68 8.60
CA GLU A 166 36.53 -28.10 8.10
C GLU A 166 35.45 -27.94 9.18
N ARG A 167 35.46 -28.78 10.23
CA ARG A 167 34.49 -28.70 11.33
C ARG A 167 34.50 -27.36 12.07
N PRO A 168 35.64 -26.82 12.55
CA PRO A 168 35.66 -25.52 13.21
C PRO A 168 35.31 -24.34 12.28
N LYS A 169 35.61 -24.44 10.97
CA LYS A 169 35.20 -23.43 9.99
C LYS A 169 33.68 -23.41 9.83
N ALA A 170 33.07 -24.58 9.68
CA ALA A 170 31.62 -24.72 9.57
C ALA A 170 30.88 -24.25 10.82
N ILE A 171 31.45 -24.47 12.02
CA ILE A 171 30.90 -23.93 13.27
C ILE A 171 30.95 -22.40 13.26
N ASN A 172 32.07 -21.79 12.90
CA ASN A 172 32.18 -20.33 12.85
C ASN A 172 31.22 -19.72 11.82
N GLU A 173 31.16 -20.25 10.61
CA GLU A 173 30.21 -19.79 9.58
C GLU A 173 28.76 -19.93 10.04
N MET A 174 28.42 -21.04 10.70
CA MET A 174 27.09 -21.27 11.25
C MET A 174 26.71 -20.23 12.31
N TYR A 175 27.62 -19.93 13.23
CA TYR A 175 27.38 -18.92 14.27
C TYR A 175 27.40 -17.48 13.73
N GLU A 176 28.19 -17.18 12.69
CA GLU A 176 28.16 -15.86 12.04
C GLU A 176 26.85 -15.65 11.26
N VAL A 177 26.37 -16.65 10.52
CA VAL A 177 25.05 -16.56 9.85
C VAL A 177 23.93 -16.50 10.89
N PHE A 178 24.04 -17.25 11.99
CA PHE A 178 23.10 -17.15 13.10
C PHE A 178 23.09 -15.74 13.70
N LYS A 179 24.26 -15.16 13.99
CA LYS A 179 24.37 -13.77 14.45
C LYS A 179 23.81 -12.80 13.42
N GLU A 180 24.04 -12.98 12.12
CA GLU A 180 23.48 -12.12 11.09
C GLU A 180 21.95 -12.17 11.09
N VAL A 181 21.35 -13.36 11.19
CA VAL A 181 19.88 -13.54 11.29
C VAL A 181 19.30 -12.87 12.53
N MET A 182 20.05 -12.91 13.62
CA MET A 182 19.63 -12.40 14.92
C MET A 182 19.90 -10.88 15.06
N ALA A 183 21.00 -10.41 14.47
CA ALA A 183 21.42 -9.01 14.39
C ALA A 183 20.69 -8.22 13.30
N LEU A 184 19.91 -8.87 12.42
CA LEU A 184 18.87 -8.20 11.65
C LEU A 184 17.86 -7.45 12.56
N GLY A 185 17.83 -7.76 13.86
CA GLY A 185 17.12 -7.05 14.92
C GLY A 185 17.92 -6.06 15.77
N GLU A 186 19.25 -5.91 15.59
CA GLU A 186 20.10 -5.05 16.45
C GLU A 186 20.21 -3.59 15.97
N ALA A 187 19.16 -3.04 15.36
CA ALA A 187 19.07 -1.60 15.13
C ALA A 187 18.45 -0.91 16.37
N LYS A 188 19.27 -0.75 17.42
CA LYS A 188 19.02 0.02 18.66
C LYS A 188 18.04 -0.59 19.67
N LEU A 189 18.55 -1.25 20.71
CA LEU A 189 18.01 -1.10 22.08
C LEU A 189 19.11 -1.32 23.14
N PRO A 190 19.06 -0.59 24.27
CA PRO A 190 20.03 -0.69 25.34
C PRO A 190 19.83 -1.96 26.17
N THR A 191 20.94 -2.43 26.72
CA THR A 191 21.16 -3.65 27.48
C THR A 191 20.26 -3.78 28.73
N ALA A 192 19.04 -4.27 28.59
CA ALA A 192 18.25 -4.88 29.67
C ALA A 192 17.15 -5.76 29.03
N ASP A 193 17.04 -7.01 29.46
CA ASP A 193 16.13 -8.06 28.96
C ASP A 193 16.37 -8.55 27.52
N ARG A 194 17.50 -9.26 27.35
CA ARG A 194 17.96 -9.84 26.07
C ARG A 194 17.15 -11.03 25.55
N THR A 195 16.17 -11.55 26.29
CA THR A 195 15.45 -12.78 25.92
C THR A 195 14.25 -12.53 25.00
N ASP A 196 13.49 -11.47 25.24
CA ASP A 196 12.25 -11.20 24.49
C ASP A 196 12.47 -10.18 23.35
N VAL A 197 13.38 -9.22 23.58
CA VAL A 197 13.63 -8.08 22.66
C VAL A 197 14.15 -8.53 21.29
N THR A 198 14.85 -9.66 21.20
CA THR A 198 15.43 -10.18 19.96
C THR A 198 14.43 -10.97 19.11
N ILE A 199 13.52 -11.72 19.73
CA ILE A 199 12.45 -12.43 19.00
C ILE A 199 11.51 -11.40 18.39
N GLU A 200 11.11 -10.42 19.20
CA GLU A 200 10.26 -9.31 18.76
C GLU A 200 10.90 -8.48 17.64
N ALA A 201 12.21 -8.24 17.68
CA ALA A 201 12.90 -7.47 16.65
C ALA A 201 12.94 -8.18 15.28
N VAL A 202 13.19 -9.50 15.27
CA VAL A 202 13.14 -10.32 14.04
C VAL A 202 11.71 -10.37 13.49
N GLU A 203 10.73 -10.56 14.38
CA GLU A 203 9.32 -10.53 14.01
C GLU A 203 8.89 -9.17 13.46
N GLN A 204 9.33 -8.07 14.06
CA GLN A 204 8.96 -6.72 13.64
C GLN A 204 9.45 -6.43 12.22
N ARG A 205 10.69 -6.83 11.88
CA ARG A 205 11.22 -6.65 10.53
C ARG A 205 10.49 -7.52 9.50
N LEU A 206 10.11 -8.74 9.88
CA LEU A 206 9.29 -9.59 9.01
C LEU A 206 7.87 -9.05 8.84
N ARG A 207 7.26 -8.47 9.89
CA ARG A 207 5.98 -7.75 9.80
C ARG A 207 6.05 -6.55 8.87
N ALA A 208 7.18 -5.82 8.87
CA ALA A 208 7.43 -4.71 7.95
C ALA A 208 7.53 -5.19 6.49
N VAL A 209 8.27 -6.29 6.23
CA VAL A 209 8.38 -6.91 4.89
C VAL A 209 7.04 -7.43 4.38
N LEU A 210 6.22 -8.01 5.27
CA LEU A 210 4.88 -8.51 4.97
C LEU A 210 3.84 -7.38 4.77
N GLY A 211 4.22 -6.11 5.01
CA GLY A 211 3.33 -4.96 4.92
C GLY A 211 2.25 -4.92 6.02
N ILE A 212 2.38 -5.74 7.07
CA ILE A 212 1.41 -5.84 8.16
C ILE A 212 1.33 -4.51 8.91
N GLU A 213 2.46 -3.80 9.07
CA GLU A 213 2.51 -2.48 9.70
C GLU A 213 1.71 -1.42 8.92
N GLN A 214 1.68 -1.50 7.60
CA GLN A 214 0.92 -0.58 6.77
C GLN A 214 -0.58 -0.85 6.91
N LEU A 215 -0.97 -2.12 6.98
CA LEU A 215 -2.37 -2.53 7.20
C LEU A 215 -2.87 -2.14 8.59
N THR A 216 -2.06 -2.33 9.64
CA THR A 216 -2.41 -1.91 11.01
C THR A 216 -2.44 -0.38 11.15
N ALA A 217 -1.53 0.34 10.49
CA ALA A 217 -1.54 1.81 10.48
C ALA A 217 -2.78 2.37 9.75
N ILE A 218 -3.18 1.78 8.62
CA ILE A 218 -4.42 2.16 7.91
C ILE A 218 -5.63 1.91 8.81
N ARG A 219 -5.70 0.73 9.46
CA ARG A 219 -6.76 0.42 10.41
C ARG A 219 -6.83 1.43 11.55
N GLN A 220 -5.67 1.80 12.12
CA GLN A 220 -5.61 2.77 13.21
C GLN A 220 -6.14 4.15 12.79
N ARG A 221 -5.74 4.64 11.62
CA ARG A 221 -6.26 5.92 11.07
C ARG A 221 -7.77 5.86 10.82
N LEU A 222 -8.29 4.74 10.33
CA LEU A 222 -9.73 4.58 10.12
C LEU A 222 -10.51 4.57 11.45
N ILE A 223 -9.95 3.94 12.50
CA ILE A 223 -10.52 3.98 13.85
C ILE A 223 -10.49 5.41 14.40
N GLU A 224 -9.38 6.13 14.28
CA GLU A 224 -9.25 7.53 14.72
C GLU A 224 -10.25 8.44 13.98
N GLN A 225 -10.43 8.26 12.68
CA GLN A 225 -11.43 8.98 11.90
C GLN A 225 -12.85 8.64 12.32
N ALA A 226 -13.15 7.38 12.62
CA ALA A 226 -14.46 6.95 13.11
C ALA A 226 -14.76 7.51 14.51
N MET A 227 -13.75 7.57 15.39
CA MET A 227 -13.87 8.19 16.71
C MET A 227 -14.09 9.70 16.62
N ALA A 228 -13.33 10.40 15.77
CA ALA A 228 -13.49 11.84 15.54
C ALA A 228 -14.83 12.21 14.88
N ALA A 229 -15.39 11.31 14.05
CA ALA A 229 -16.73 11.47 13.51
C ALA A 229 -17.82 11.22 14.57
N GLY A 230 -17.62 10.23 15.45
CA GLY A 230 -18.53 9.93 16.56
C GLY A 230 -18.57 11.00 17.65
N GLU A 231 -17.47 11.74 17.86
CA GLU A 231 -17.43 12.87 18.81
C GLU A 231 -18.13 14.14 18.29
N ASN A 232 -18.35 14.29 16.98
CA ASN A 232 -19.09 15.42 16.40
C ASN A 232 -20.62 15.19 16.31
N ASP A 233 -21.09 13.96 16.59
CA ASP A 233 -22.51 13.57 16.58
C ASP A 233 -23.09 13.41 18.02
N GLY A 234 -22.37 13.85 19.05
CA GLY A 234 -22.82 13.89 20.46
C GLY A 234 -22.92 15.31 21.00
#